data_AF-A0A963NSZ7-F1
#
_entry.id   AF-A0A963NSZ7-F1
#
_cell.length_a   1.000
_cell.length_b   1.000
_cell.length_c   1.000
_cell.angle_alpha   90.00
_cell.angle_beta   90.00
_cell.angle_gamma   90.00
#
_symmetry.space_group_name_H-M   'P 1'
#
loop_
_entity.id
_entity.type
_entity.pdbx_description
1 polymer ?
#
loop_
_entity_poly.entity_id
_entity_poly.type
_entity_poly.pdbx_seq_one_letter_code
_entity_poly.pdbx_strand_id
1 'polypeptide(L)'
;MQALYDVPAPAKLNLFLHITGRRPDGYHLLQSVFMLIDWCDTLHFSLRTDGQISREDLGPPLPTEDLAVRAARALQSATGCTYGVHMGILKRIPSQAGMGGGSSDAATVLLS
;
A
#
# COMPACT_ATOMS: atom_id res chain seq x y z
N MET A 1 -21.44 -6.59 10.56
CA MET A 1 -20.31 -6.68 9.62
C MET A 1 -19.23 -5.74 10.13
N GLN A 2 -18.03 -6.24 10.42
CA GLN A 2 -16.94 -5.42 10.95
C GLN A 2 -16.17 -4.80 9.78
N ALA A 3 -16.09 -3.47 9.74
CA ALA A 3 -15.54 -2.73 8.63
C ALA A 3 -14.84 -1.45 9.07
N LEU A 4 -13.86 -1.01 8.28
CA LEU A 4 -13.16 0.26 8.38
C LEU A 4 -13.34 0.99 7.05
N TYR A 5 -13.70 2.28 7.08
CA TYR A 5 -13.92 3.09 5.89
C TYR A 5 -13.03 4.34 5.93
N ASP A 6 -12.75 4.87 4.73
CA ASP A 6 -12.04 6.13 4.54
C ASP A 6 -10.64 6.15 5.17
N VAL A 7 -9.95 4.99 5.15
CA VAL A 7 -8.60 4.87 5.69
C VAL A 7 -7.61 5.52 4.71
N PRO A 8 -6.88 6.57 5.13
CA PRO A 8 -6.02 7.32 4.23
C PRO A 8 -4.67 6.63 4.02
N ALA A 9 -4.24 6.51 2.77
CA ALA A 9 -2.90 6.10 2.39
C ALA A 9 -2.14 7.30 1.78
N PRO A 10 -1.34 8.04 2.56
CA PRO A 10 -0.72 9.29 2.12
C PRO A 10 0.40 9.10 1.10
N ALA A 11 0.51 10.01 0.14
CA ALA A 11 1.68 10.13 -0.72
C ALA A 11 2.89 10.61 0.08
N LYS A 12 4.07 10.43 -0.52
CA LYS A 12 5.30 11.05 -0.04
C LYS A 12 5.94 11.95 -1.09
N LEU A 13 6.79 12.85 -0.61
CA LEU A 13 7.80 13.55 -1.39
C LEU A 13 9.19 13.21 -0.86
N ASN A 14 10.18 13.25 -1.75
CA ASN A 14 11.59 13.30 -1.34
C ASN A 14 11.98 14.78 -1.34
N LEU A 15 12.13 15.38 -0.16
CA LEU A 15 12.55 16.79 -0.06
C LEU A 15 14.01 16.97 -0.48
N PHE A 16 14.81 15.91 -0.35
CA PHE A 16 16.07 15.75 -1.06
C PHE A 16 16.30 14.28 -1.36
N LEU A 17 17.14 13.99 -2.35
CA LEU A 17 17.65 12.66 -2.63
C LEU A 17 19.13 12.78 -2.99
N HIS A 18 19.99 12.11 -2.21
CA HIS A 18 21.43 12.12 -2.40
C HIS A 18 21.93 10.67 -2.54
N ILE A 19 22.61 10.40 -3.65
CA ILE A 19 23.27 9.11 -3.89
C ILE A 19 24.67 9.18 -3.28
N THR A 20 24.92 8.43 -2.22
CA THR A 20 26.18 8.49 -1.46
C THR A 20 27.20 7.42 -1.87
N GLY A 21 26.80 6.48 -2.73
CA GLY A 21 27.69 5.44 -3.24
C GLY A 21 26.94 4.35 -3.98
N ARG A 22 27.69 3.36 -4.47
CA ARG A 22 27.16 2.17 -5.13
C ARG A 22 27.56 0.91 -4.37
N ARG A 23 26.60 0.02 -4.16
CA ARG A 23 26.75 -1.26 -3.48
C ARG A 23 27.31 -2.33 -4.44
N PRO A 24 27.96 -3.39 -3.92
CA PRO A 24 28.43 -4.51 -4.74
C PRO A 24 27.34 -5.28 -5.49
N ASP A 25 26.10 -5.26 -4.99
CA ASP A 25 24.92 -5.87 -5.62
C ASP A 25 24.30 -5.00 -6.74
N GLY A 26 24.93 -3.89 -7.10
CA GLY A 26 24.51 -3.01 -8.17
C GLY A 26 23.55 -1.89 -7.76
N TYR A 27 23.02 -1.89 -6.53
CA TYR A 27 22.14 -0.83 -6.01
C TYR A 27 22.91 0.40 -5.55
N HIS A 28 22.21 1.51 -5.32
CA HIS A 28 22.77 2.75 -4.80
C HIS A 28 22.50 2.91 -3.30
N LEU A 29 23.45 3.48 -2.58
CA LEU A 29 23.23 4.00 -1.23
C LEU A 29 22.51 5.34 -1.36
N LEU A 30 21.41 5.49 -0.63
CA LEU A 30 20.56 6.67 -0.67
C LEU A 30 20.50 7.33 0.70
N GLN A 31 20.62 8.65 0.70
CA GLN A 31 20.26 9.51 1.82
C GLN A 31 19.12 10.42 1.34
N SER A 32 18.04 10.51 2.10
CA SER A 32 16.83 11.23 1.70
C SER A 32 16.04 11.66 2.94
N VAL A 33 15.32 12.78 2.83
CA VAL A 33 14.25 13.13 3.77
C VAL A 33 12.92 12.93 3.07
N PHE A 34 12.11 12.05 3.65
CA PHE A 34 10.75 11.77 3.20
C PHE A 34 9.78 12.65 3.97
N MET A 35 8.84 13.24 3.25
CA MET A 35 7.73 14.00 3.83
C MET A 35 6.43 13.40 3.32
N LEU A 36 5.56 12.98 4.24
CA LEU A 36 4.19 12.61 3.89
C LEU A 36 3.39 13.87 3.60
N ILE A 37 2.51 13.80 2.61
CA ILE A 37 1.58 14.89 2.25
C ILE A 37 0.13 14.41 2.38
N ASP A 38 -0.79 15.35 2.43
CA ASP A 38 -2.24 15.13 2.59
C ASP A 38 -2.94 14.62 1.31
N TRP A 39 -2.19 14.44 0.22
CA TRP A 39 -2.69 13.77 -0.98
C TRP A 39 -2.66 12.26 -0.77
N CYS A 40 -3.83 11.68 -0.52
CA CYS A 40 -3.98 10.27 -0.18
C CYS A 40 -4.75 9.48 -1.24
N ASP A 41 -4.42 8.20 -1.35
CA ASP A 41 -5.39 7.17 -1.77
C ASP A 41 -6.33 6.86 -0.59
N THR A 42 -7.48 6.24 -0.88
CA THR A 42 -8.47 5.90 0.14
C THR A 42 -8.78 4.41 0.10
N LEU A 43 -8.66 3.74 1.25
CA LEU A 43 -8.91 2.32 1.40
C LEU A 43 -10.11 2.07 2.32
N HIS A 44 -10.85 1.02 2.01
CA HIS A 44 -11.93 0.48 2.83
C HIS A 44 -11.69 -1.01 3.06
N PHE A 45 -12.01 -1.50 4.25
CA PHE A 45 -11.80 -2.87 4.65
C PHE A 45 -13.08 -3.44 5.23
N SER A 46 -13.44 -4.66 4.83
CA SER A 46 -14.51 -5.44 5.47
C SER A 46 -14.00 -6.83 5.80
N LEU A 47 -14.18 -7.24 7.06
CA LEU A 47 -13.80 -8.56 7.53
C LEU A 47 -14.57 -9.64 6.77
N ARG A 48 -13.87 -10.68 6.32
CA ARG A 48 -14.48 -11.89 5.76
C ARG A 48 -14.20 -13.08 6.65
N THR A 49 -15.18 -13.96 6.78
CA THR A 49 -15.08 -15.18 7.60
C THR A 49 -14.68 -16.42 6.82
N ASP A 50 -14.46 -16.29 5.51
CA ASP A 50 -14.14 -17.39 4.60
C ASP A 50 -12.65 -17.49 4.26
N GLY A 51 -11.80 -16.70 4.93
CA GLY A 51 -10.36 -16.66 4.69
C GLY A 51 -9.95 -16.00 3.37
N GLN A 52 -10.89 -15.54 2.54
CA GLN A 52 -10.57 -15.04 1.20
C GLN A 52 -10.10 -13.59 1.21
N ILE A 53 -9.14 -13.27 0.34
CA ILE A 53 -8.71 -11.90 0.08
C ILE A 53 -9.32 -11.47 -1.26
N SER A 54 -10.05 -10.37 -1.25
CA SER A 54 -10.68 -9.80 -2.44
C SER A 54 -10.47 -8.29 -2.49
N ARG A 55 -10.40 -7.73 -3.69
CA ARG A 55 -10.24 -6.30 -3.92
C ARG A 55 -11.28 -5.81 -4.91
N GLU A 56 -11.88 -4.66 -4.63
CA GLU A 56 -12.67 -3.85 -5.55
C GLU A 56 -11.89 -2.58 -5.90
N ASP A 57 -11.74 -2.31 -7.19
CA ASP A 57 -11.11 -1.10 -7.70
C ASP A 57 -12.20 -0.02 -7.83
N LEU A 58 -12.22 0.96 -6.93
CA LEU A 58 -13.23 2.02 -6.90
C LEU A 58 -12.97 3.12 -7.94
N GLY A 59 -11.98 2.91 -8.81
CA GLY A 59 -11.55 3.80 -9.88
C GLY A 59 -11.06 3.00 -11.09
N PRO A 60 -10.02 3.47 -11.80
CA PRO A 60 -9.44 2.71 -12.90
C PRO A 60 -8.94 1.33 -12.45
N PRO A 61 -9.03 0.30 -13.32
CA PRO A 61 -8.55 -1.04 -12.99
C PRO A 61 -7.08 -1.03 -12.57
N LEU A 62 -6.79 -1.74 -11.49
CA LEU A 62 -5.43 -1.94 -10.98
C LEU A 62 -4.91 -3.32 -11.38
N PRO A 63 -3.58 -3.51 -11.47
CA PRO A 63 -3.01 -4.84 -11.67
C PRO A 63 -3.58 -5.83 -10.64
N THR A 64 -3.94 -7.04 -11.08
CA THR A 64 -4.51 -8.08 -10.20
C THR A 64 -3.62 -8.36 -8.99
N GLU A 65 -2.30 -8.29 -9.20
CA GLU A 65 -1.28 -8.50 -8.18
C GLU A 65 -0.51 -7.19 -7.95
N ASP A 66 -0.99 -6.37 -7.02
CA ASP A 66 -0.32 -5.17 -6.55
C ASP A 66 0.28 -5.35 -5.13
N LEU A 67 0.91 -4.30 -4.60
CA LEU A 67 1.50 -4.37 -3.27
C LEU A 67 0.44 -4.47 -2.16
N ALA A 68 -0.78 -3.96 -2.35
CA ALA A 68 -1.85 -4.04 -1.36
C ALA A 68 -2.35 -5.48 -1.20
N VAL A 69 -2.62 -6.18 -2.31
CA VAL A 69 -3.01 -7.60 -2.30
C VAL A 69 -1.88 -8.47 -1.73
N ARG A 70 -0.63 -8.18 -2.10
CA ARG A 70 0.54 -8.89 -1.56
C ARG A 70 0.69 -8.65 -0.06
N ALA A 71 0.45 -7.43 0.43
CA ALA A 71 0.49 -7.11 1.85
C ALA A 71 -0.57 -7.88 2.66
N ALA A 72 -1.82 -7.92 2.18
CA ALA A 72 -2.89 -8.68 2.81
C ALA A 72 -2.53 -10.17 2.94
N ARG A 73 -2.01 -10.77 1.86
CA ARG A 73 -1.58 -12.18 1.87
C ARG A 73 -0.38 -12.41 2.79
N ALA A 74 0.59 -11.50 2.78
CA ALA A 74 1.75 -11.60 3.65
C ALA A 74 1.36 -11.51 5.13
N LEU A 75 0.43 -10.61 5.50
CA LEU A 75 -0.08 -10.48 6.86
C LEU A 75 -0.84 -11.74 7.29
N GLN A 76 -1.73 -12.25 6.44
CA GLN A 76 -2.48 -13.47 6.70
C GLN A 76 -1.52 -14.66 6.92
N SER A 77 -0.53 -14.83 6.06
CA SER A 77 0.47 -15.89 6.17
C SER A 77 1.38 -15.75 7.39
N ALA A 78 1.80 -14.52 7.74
CA ALA A 78 2.70 -14.28 8.85
C ALA A 78 2.03 -14.49 10.22
N THR A 79 0.72 -14.27 10.30
CA THR A 79 -0.06 -14.38 11.54
C THR A 79 -0.79 -15.71 11.69
N GLY A 80 -1.00 -16.44 10.60
CA GLY A 80 -1.87 -17.62 10.59
C GLY A 80 -3.37 -17.28 10.74
N CYS A 81 -3.75 -16.03 10.50
CA CYS A 81 -5.13 -15.58 10.59
C CYS A 81 -6.01 -16.34 9.58
N THR A 82 -7.13 -16.90 10.04
CA THR A 82 -8.08 -17.65 9.21
C THR A 82 -9.17 -16.78 8.61
N TYR A 83 -9.25 -15.51 9.02
CA TYR A 83 -10.15 -14.53 8.42
C TYR A 83 -9.57 -14.01 7.10
N GLY A 84 -10.46 -13.53 6.25
CA GLY A 84 -10.14 -12.84 5.01
C GLY A 84 -10.51 -11.37 5.08
N VAL A 85 -10.31 -10.67 3.97
CA VAL A 85 -10.65 -9.25 3.84
C VAL A 85 -11.19 -8.93 2.45
N HIS A 86 -12.20 -8.08 2.41
CA HIS A 86 -12.59 -7.37 1.20
C HIS A 86 -12.04 -5.94 1.28
N MET A 87 -11.27 -5.54 0.27
CA MET A 87 -10.63 -4.23 0.20
C MET A 87 -11.24 -3.40 -0.93
N GLY A 88 -11.77 -2.22 -0.64
CA GLY A 88 -12.09 -1.23 -1.67
C GLY A 88 -10.96 -0.21 -1.77
N ILE A 89 -10.41 0.04 -2.96
CA ILE A 89 -9.31 1.00 -3.15
C ILE A 89 -9.69 2.07 -4.16
N LEU A 90 -9.70 3.33 -3.71
CA LEU A 90 -9.83 4.50 -4.57
C LEU A 90 -8.47 5.18 -4.74
N LYS A 91 -7.92 5.09 -5.95
CA LYS A 91 -6.66 5.73 -6.30
C LYS A 91 -6.86 7.20 -6.68
N ARG A 92 -6.09 8.07 -6.04
CA ARG A 92 -5.95 9.49 -6.32
C ARG A 92 -4.50 9.91 -6.50
N ILE A 93 -3.54 9.17 -5.94
CA ILE A 93 -2.11 9.43 -6.11
C ILE A 93 -1.70 8.99 -7.52
N PRO A 94 -1.12 9.88 -8.35
CA PRO A 94 -0.61 9.54 -9.68
C PRO A 94 0.32 8.32 -9.67
N SER A 95 -0.08 7.30 -10.42
CA SER A 95 0.72 6.09 -10.63
C SER A 95 2.06 6.41 -11.29
N GLN A 96 3.11 5.70 -10.88
CA GLN A 96 4.48 5.80 -11.43
C GLN A 96 5.14 7.20 -11.33
N ALA A 97 4.57 8.12 -10.54
CA ALA A 97 5.10 9.48 -10.37
C ALA A 97 6.18 9.61 -9.26
N GLY A 98 6.70 8.51 -8.71
CA GLY A 98 7.68 8.55 -7.62
C GLY A 98 7.14 8.96 -6.25
N MET A 99 5.81 9.06 -6.11
CA MET A 99 5.12 9.52 -4.89
C MET A 99 4.75 8.40 -3.89
N GLY A 100 5.07 7.15 -4.21
CA GLY A 100 4.96 6.03 -3.27
C GLY A 100 3.54 5.52 -3.00
N GLY A 101 2.54 5.87 -3.81
CA GLY A 101 1.14 5.47 -3.59
C GLY A 101 0.94 3.97 -3.32
N GLY A 102 1.41 3.08 -4.20
CA GLY A 102 1.25 1.63 -4.00
C GLY A 102 1.96 1.09 -2.75
N SER A 103 3.06 1.71 -2.30
CA SER A 103 3.71 1.34 -1.04
C SER A 103 2.92 1.85 0.17
N SER A 104 2.29 3.02 0.05
CA SER A 104 1.42 3.57 1.09
C SER A 104 0.14 2.74 1.26
N ASP A 105 -0.47 2.29 0.17
CA ASP A 105 -1.61 1.35 0.21
C ASP A 105 -1.22 0.08 0.97
N ALA A 106 -0.09 -0.52 0.61
CA ALA A 106 0.40 -1.74 1.25
C ALA A 106 0.67 -1.54 2.74
N ALA A 107 1.29 -0.42 3.14
CA ALA A 107 1.49 -0.10 4.54
C ALA A 107 0.16 0.06 5.29
N THR A 108 -0.82 0.70 4.66
CA THR A 108 -2.17 0.90 5.22
C THR A 108 -2.89 -0.44 5.41
N VAL A 109 -2.76 -1.37 4.47
CA VAL A 109 -3.26 -2.76 4.58
C VAL A 109 -2.62 -3.51 5.74
N LEU A 110 -1.33 -3.31 6.03
CA LEU A 110 -0.66 -3.98 7.14
C LEU A 110 -1.06 -3.44 8.52
N LEU A 111 -1.51 -2.19 8.59
CA LEU A 111 -1.87 -1.50 9.83
C LEU A 111 -3.36 -1.61 10.18
N SER A 112 -4.21 -2.01 9.24
CA SER A 112 -5.68 -2.01 9.35
C SER A 112 -6.23 -3.42 9.44
#